data_AF-A0A2V6L195-F1
#
_entry.id   AF-A0A2V6L195-F1
#
_cell.length_a   1.000
_cell.length_b   1.000
_cell.length_c   1.000
_cell.angle_alpha   90.00
_cell.angle_beta   90.00
_cell.angle_gamma   90.00
#
_symmetry.space_group_name_H-M   'P 1'
#
loop_
_entity.id
_entity.type
_entity.pdbx_description
1 polymer ?
#
loop_
_entity_poly.entity_id
_entity_poly.type
_entity_poly.pdbx_seq_one_letter_code
_entity_poly.pdbx_strand_id
1 'polypeptide(L)'
;MKATSGISFDNAAVAATPKHLLQFAVDQRYDDYTPVDHAVWRFIMRQNIFFLKEYAHKVYFQGLLDTGISFERIPRIQEMNDILTKIGWGAVAVDGFIPPAAFMEFQAYKVLVIACDMRQIHHIEYTPAPDIVHEAAGHAPIIVDREYSNYLQRFGEIGAKAMSSKKDFELYEAIRHLSILKEQPNSDPKKIEEATKLVEHRQKTLGEPSEMALLSRLHWWTVEYGLIGTLENPKIYGAGLLSSIGESVSCLEPHVKKIPYSIEAVKTPFDITTKQPQLFVCRDFKHLRDVLEEFASKMAYQVGGFEGINKAIECRNTATCEYSSGLQVTGVFNEVIVDPSNNPIYLRTTGKSALAFKDKELAGHGIDYHKDGFGSPIGNWKQTEVAEGKKTKLEFGSGIVVEGKVDKILRRDGKFLLITFSNCRVRYGDRVLFNPDWGTYDMAVGERITSVFNGAADKDAYNQVALVPKERTIKVPSDAKRKRLENLYAQVRKIRESKTGYERLGEIWETQQAEHPADWLLSMEIFEILDTTNQQDQLKGKIGKFLNEQKASTKDLSTLIGWGFRLVEYHKKPEYQAKIHASPK
;
A
#
# COMPACT_ATOMS: atom_id res chain seq x y z
N MET A 1 -3.42 24.29 17.77
CA MET A 1 -4.76 23.71 17.57
C MET A 1 -4.58 22.20 17.53
N LYS A 2 -5.08 21.44 18.52
CA LYS A 2 -5.07 19.97 18.42
C LYS A 2 -6.04 19.60 17.30
N ALA A 3 -5.51 19.02 16.22
CA ALA A 3 -6.33 18.58 15.10
C ALA A 3 -7.35 17.55 15.60
N THR A 4 -8.56 17.60 15.06
CA THR A 4 -9.68 16.69 15.33
C THR A 4 -9.40 15.24 14.92
N SER A 5 -8.25 14.96 14.31
CA SER A 5 -7.64 13.65 14.10
C SER A 5 -6.37 13.57 14.95
N GLY A 6 -6.17 12.51 15.73
CA GLY A 6 -4.97 12.30 16.56
C GLY A 6 -3.65 12.11 15.79
N ILE A 7 -3.59 12.57 14.54
CA ILE A 7 -2.43 12.49 13.65
C ILE A 7 -1.50 13.67 13.97
N SER A 8 -0.24 13.39 14.28
CA SER A 8 0.78 14.43 14.36
C SER A 8 1.26 14.85 12.97
N PHE A 9 1.42 16.16 12.78
CA PHE A 9 1.99 16.77 11.58
C PHE A 9 3.40 17.31 11.83
N ASP A 10 4.06 16.88 12.91
CA ASP A 10 5.42 17.32 13.24
C ASP A 10 6.46 16.74 12.26
N ASN A 11 6.15 15.61 11.61
CA ASN A 11 6.97 15.02 10.56
C ASN A 11 6.69 15.70 9.21
N ALA A 12 7.76 16.14 8.54
CA ALA A 12 7.66 16.90 7.29
C ALA A 12 7.01 16.13 6.12
N ALA A 13 7.23 14.81 6.01
CA ALA A 13 6.61 13.99 4.97
C ALA A 13 5.10 13.84 5.21
N VAL A 14 4.70 13.62 6.47
CA VAL A 14 3.29 13.59 6.87
C VAL A 14 2.62 14.95 6.65
N ALA A 15 3.29 16.05 7.00
CA ALA A 15 2.79 17.41 6.77
C ALA A 15 2.62 17.76 5.28
N ALA A 16 3.48 17.20 4.41
CA ALA A 16 3.40 17.40 2.96
C ALA A 16 2.35 16.49 2.28
N THR A 17 1.74 15.56 3.02
CA THR A 17 0.77 14.61 2.47
C THR A 17 -0.52 15.33 2.04
N PRO A 18 -1.03 15.10 0.81
CA PRO A 18 -2.25 15.72 0.34
C PRO A 18 -3.48 15.40 1.19
N LYS A 19 -4.44 16.33 1.22
CA LYS A 19 -5.66 16.20 2.03
C LYS A 19 -6.49 14.97 1.66
N HIS A 20 -6.57 14.66 0.37
CA HIS A 20 -7.29 13.47 -0.10
C HIS A 20 -6.62 12.14 0.33
N LEU A 21 -5.36 12.13 0.75
CA LEU A 21 -4.75 10.93 1.34
C LEU A 21 -4.98 10.88 2.85
N LEU A 22 -4.84 12.03 3.52
CA LEU A 22 -4.99 12.13 4.98
C LEU A 22 -6.37 11.69 5.50
N GLN A 23 -7.40 11.62 4.65
CA GLN A 23 -8.70 11.07 5.04
C GLN A 23 -8.68 9.57 5.35
N PHE A 24 -7.69 8.82 4.86
CA PHE A 24 -7.49 7.40 5.18
C PHE A 24 -6.70 7.21 6.48
N ALA A 25 -5.98 8.24 6.92
CA ALA A 25 -5.19 8.17 8.13
C ALA A 25 -6.10 8.26 9.36
N VAL A 26 -5.81 7.43 10.36
CA VAL A 26 -6.51 7.38 11.65
C VAL A 26 -5.54 7.58 12.79
N ASP A 27 -6.07 7.78 14.00
CA ASP A 27 -5.24 7.79 15.20
C ASP A 27 -4.83 6.37 15.59
N GLN A 28 -3.57 6.18 15.97
CA GLN A 28 -3.13 4.93 16.58
C GLN A 28 -3.67 4.90 18.01
N ARG A 29 -4.79 4.18 18.20
CA ARG A 29 -5.36 3.91 19.52
C ARG A 29 -4.46 2.97 20.33
N TYR A 30 -3.31 3.49 20.76
CA TYR A 30 -2.24 2.68 21.35
C TYR A 30 -2.67 2.01 22.65
N ASP A 31 -3.54 2.65 23.42
CA ASP A 31 -4.05 2.11 24.68
C ASP A 31 -5.04 0.95 24.46
N ASP A 32 -5.44 0.67 23.20
CA ASP A 32 -6.19 -0.55 22.86
C ASP A 32 -5.27 -1.79 22.83
N TYR A 33 -3.94 -1.64 22.74
CA TYR A 33 -3.03 -2.80 22.75
C TYR A 33 -2.97 -3.41 24.14
N THR A 34 -3.31 -4.69 24.22
CA THR A 34 -3.32 -5.43 25.46
C THR A 34 -1.90 -5.91 25.82
N PRO A 35 -1.66 -6.26 27.09
CA PRO A 35 -0.42 -6.92 27.50
C PRO A 35 -0.13 -8.22 26.72
N VAL A 36 -1.17 -8.92 26.25
CA VAL A 36 -1.03 -10.10 25.40
C VAL A 36 -0.50 -9.70 24.02
N ASP A 37 -1.04 -8.65 23.40
CA ASP A 37 -0.57 -8.16 22.10
C ASP A 37 0.91 -7.78 22.13
N HIS A 38 1.34 -7.12 23.21
CA HIS A 38 2.75 -6.81 23.44
C HIS A 38 3.63 -8.05 23.64
N ALA A 39 3.12 -9.12 24.23
CA ALA A 39 3.85 -10.38 24.37
C ALA A 39 3.95 -11.13 23.04
N VAL A 40 2.88 -11.14 22.24
CA VAL A 40 2.89 -11.70 20.89
C VAL A 40 3.90 -10.96 20.01
N TRP A 41 3.89 -9.63 20.04
CA TRP A 41 4.88 -8.79 19.36
C TRP A 41 6.31 -9.15 19.77
N ARG A 42 6.59 -9.18 21.08
CA ARG A 42 7.92 -9.48 21.63
C ARG A 42 8.41 -10.85 21.17
N PHE A 43 7.54 -11.85 21.24
CA PHE A 43 7.85 -13.20 20.79
C PHE A 43 8.24 -13.20 19.31
N ILE A 44 7.42 -12.61 18.43
CA ILE A 44 7.68 -12.58 16.99
C ILE A 44 8.98 -11.83 16.69
N MET A 45 9.17 -10.63 17.24
CA MET A 45 10.34 -9.79 16.96
C MET A 45 11.65 -10.48 17.38
N ARG A 46 11.66 -11.14 18.54
CA ARG A 46 12.86 -11.85 19.00
C ARG A 46 13.19 -13.06 18.14
N GLN A 47 12.18 -13.80 17.65
CA GLN A 47 12.38 -14.89 16.69
C GLN A 47 12.90 -14.37 15.34
N ASN A 48 12.29 -13.31 14.82
CA ASN A 48 12.71 -12.65 13.58
C ASN A 48 14.19 -12.25 13.67
N ILE A 49 14.61 -11.61 14.76
CA ILE A 49 16.01 -11.19 14.94
C ILE A 49 16.97 -12.38 14.97
N PHE A 50 16.60 -13.46 15.65
CA PHE A 50 17.46 -14.64 15.74
C PHE A 50 17.81 -15.20 14.36
N PHE A 51 16.82 -15.36 13.49
CA PHE A 51 17.00 -15.91 12.16
C PHE A 51 17.48 -14.86 11.15
N LEU A 52 16.77 -13.74 11.03
CA LEU A 52 17.00 -12.73 10.00
C LEU A 52 18.33 -11.98 10.15
N LYS A 53 18.98 -12.03 11.32
CA LYS A 53 20.35 -11.49 11.47
C LYS A 53 21.32 -12.06 10.42
N GLU A 54 21.17 -13.33 10.06
CA GLU A 54 22.06 -14.00 9.10
C GLU A 54 21.49 -14.04 7.69
N TYR A 55 20.16 -14.16 7.56
CA TYR A 55 19.49 -14.44 6.28
C TYR A 55 18.86 -13.21 5.61
N ALA A 56 18.56 -12.13 6.35
CA ALA A 56 18.07 -10.91 5.74
C ALA A 56 19.18 -10.07 5.12
N HIS A 57 18.79 -9.12 4.28
CA HIS A 57 19.68 -8.11 3.75
C HIS A 57 20.35 -7.35 4.90
N LYS A 58 21.64 -7.03 4.74
CA LYS A 58 22.50 -6.47 5.81
C LYS A 58 21.94 -5.23 6.52
N VAL A 59 21.07 -4.47 5.86
CA VAL A 59 20.45 -3.25 6.40
C VAL A 59 19.31 -3.54 7.36
N TYR A 60 18.66 -4.71 7.27
CA TYR A 60 17.42 -5.02 7.99
C TYR A 60 17.54 -4.80 9.50
N PHE A 61 18.58 -5.37 10.12
CA PHE A 61 18.72 -5.33 11.57
C PHE A 61 18.93 -3.91 12.10
N GLN A 62 19.84 -3.15 11.49
CA GLN A 62 20.05 -1.75 11.89
C GLN A 62 18.84 -0.89 11.52
N GLY A 63 18.19 -1.21 10.40
CA GLY A 63 16.97 -0.57 9.93
C GLY A 63 15.81 -0.65 10.90
N LEU A 64 15.65 -1.75 11.64
CA LEU A 64 14.64 -1.83 12.70
C LEU A 64 14.86 -0.73 13.75
N LEU A 65 16.10 -0.52 14.19
CA LEU A 65 16.44 0.50 15.18
C LEU A 65 16.28 1.91 14.58
N ASP A 66 16.78 2.09 13.36
CA ASP A 66 16.77 3.34 12.61
C ASP A 66 15.38 3.70 12.04
N THR A 67 14.34 2.93 12.36
CA THR A 67 12.93 3.24 12.08
C THR A 67 12.05 3.23 13.33
N GLY A 68 12.63 3.15 14.52
CA GLY A 68 11.90 3.23 15.79
C GLY A 68 11.18 1.95 16.20
N ILE A 69 11.60 0.80 15.64
CA ILE A 69 11.01 -0.49 15.97
C ILE A 69 11.65 -1.05 17.24
N SER A 70 10.84 -1.14 18.29
CA SER A 70 11.22 -1.81 19.54
C SER A 70 10.99 -3.32 19.44
N PHE A 71 11.88 -4.09 20.08
CA PHE A 71 11.74 -5.55 20.15
C PHE A 71 10.87 -5.99 21.33
N GLU A 72 10.59 -5.07 22.26
CA GLU A 72 9.94 -5.36 23.54
C GLU A 72 8.49 -4.84 23.60
N ARG A 73 8.11 -3.95 22.68
CA ARG A 73 6.73 -3.46 22.59
C ARG A 73 6.39 -3.07 21.16
N ILE A 74 5.10 -3.12 20.85
CA ILE A 74 4.52 -2.56 19.65
C ILE A 74 4.93 -1.07 19.54
N PRO A 75 5.45 -0.62 18.39
CA PRO A 75 5.95 0.74 18.23
C PRO A 75 4.80 1.76 18.24
N ARG A 76 5.07 2.95 18.79
CA ARG A 76 4.19 4.11 18.60
C ARG A 76 4.52 4.75 17.25
N ILE A 77 3.51 5.06 16.44
CA ILE A 77 3.71 5.74 15.15
C ILE A 77 4.41 7.09 15.34
N GLN A 78 4.16 7.79 16.45
CA GLN A 78 4.89 9.01 16.78
C GLN A 78 6.39 8.75 17.00
N GLU A 79 6.74 7.73 17.79
CA GLU A 79 8.15 7.34 18.03
C GLU A 79 8.85 6.94 16.72
N MET A 80 8.12 6.25 15.82
CA MET A 80 8.61 5.95 14.47
C MET A 80 8.86 7.23 13.68
N ASN A 81 7.91 8.18 13.67
CA ASN A 81 8.00 9.45 12.94
C ASN A 81 9.15 10.35 13.42
N ASP A 82 9.43 10.37 14.72
CA ASP A 82 10.55 11.10 15.32
C ASP A 82 11.91 10.60 14.80
N ILE A 83 11.97 9.34 14.36
CA ILE A 83 13.18 8.71 13.80
C ILE A 83 13.17 8.77 12.27
N LEU A 84 12.07 8.41 11.61
CA LEU A 84 11.91 8.41 10.16
C LEU A 84 12.14 9.80 9.55
N THR A 85 11.87 10.87 10.29
CA THR A 85 12.16 12.25 9.84
C THR A 85 13.63 12.44 9.45
N LYS A 86 14.56 11.68 10.04
CA LYS A 86 16.01 11.76 9.76
C LYS A 86 16.37 11.24 8.38
N ILE A 87 15.55 10.36 7.81
CA ILE A 87 15.72 9.80 6.46
C ILE A 87 14.71 10.39 5.46
N GLY A 88 13.93 11.39 5.88
CA GLY A 88 12.93 12.06 5.06
C GLY A 88 11.66 11.24 4.77
N TRP A 89 11.37 10.26 5.63
CA TRP A 89 10.13 9.48 5.59
C TRP A 89 9.23 9.83 6.78
N GLY A 90 7.97 9.42 6.67
CA GLY A 90 7.00 9.39 7.76
C GLY A 90 6.17 8.13 7.71
N ALA A 91 5.27 7.99 8.68
CA ALA A 91 4.30 6.91 8.79
C ALA A 91 2.96 7.47 9.29
N VAL A 92 1.88 6.90 8.77
CA VAL A 92 0.51 7.15 9.22
C VAL A 92 -0.17 5.83 9.58
N ALA A 93 -0.99 5.85 10.62
CA ALA A 93 -1.87 4.74 10.94
C ALA A 93 -3.07 4.72 9.99
N VAL A 94 -3.52 3.54 9.56
CA VAL A 94 -4.77 3.36 8.81
C VAL A 94 -5.64 2.28 9.43
N ASP A 95 -6.95 2.39 9.19
CA ASP A 95 -7.95 1.38 9.61
C ASP A 95 -8.09 0.32 8.51
N GLY A 96 -7.21 -0.69 8.55
CA GLY A 96 -7.23 -1.81 7.61
C GLY A 96 -6.98 -1.43 6.14
N PHE A 97 -7.86 -1.87 5.26
CA PHE A 97 -7.67 -1.78 3.80
C PHE A 97 -7.94 -0.38 3.24
N ILE A 98 -6.93 0.20 2.59
CA ILE A 98 -7.07 1.41 1.77
C ILE A 98 -7.03 1.06 0.27
N PRO A 99 -7.58 1.90 -0.62
CA PRO A 99 -7.52 1.65 -2.06
C PRO A 99 -6.05 1.52 -2.56
N PRO A 100 -5.72 0.56 -3.45
CA PRO A 100 -4.34 0.34 -3.89
C PRO A 100 -3.67 1.58 -4.47
N ALA A 101 -4.42 2.41 -5.22
CA ALA A 101 -3.89 3.67 -5.75
C ALA A 101 -3.52 4.67 -4.63
N ALA A 102 -4.29 4.72 -3.55
CA ALA A 102 -3.98 5.57 -2.39
C ALA A 102 -2.75 5.04 -1.64
N PHE A 103 -2.65 3.72 -1.46
CA PHE A 103 -1.47 3.09 -0.86
C PHE A 103 -0.18 3.42 -1.62
N MET A 104 -0.20 3.28 -2.95
CA MET A 104 0.94 3.65 -3.79
C MET A 104 1.25 5.15 -3.70
N GLU A 105 0.22 6.00 -3.68
CA GLU A 105 0.42 7.44 -3.59
C GLU A 105 1.05 7.88 -2.26
N PHE A 106 0.70 7.28 -1.12
CA PHE A 106 1.39 7.54 0.14
C PHE A 106 2.90 7.30 0.03
N GLN A 107 3.32 6.23 -0.66
CA GLN A 107 4.74 5.94 -0.89
C GLN A 107 5.41 7.01 -1.77
N ALA A 108 4.70 7.59 -2.75
CA ALA A 108 5.22 8.70 -3.56
C ALA A 108 5.59 9.92 -2.70
N TYR A 109 4.85 10.14 -1.61
CA TYR A 109 5.10 11.18 -0.61
C TYR A 109 6.03 10.74 0.53
N LYS A 110 6.68 9.57 0.42
CA LYS A 110 7.56 8.98 1.46
C LYS A 110 6.85 8.77 2.79
N VAL A 111 5.59 8.36 2.73
CA VAL A 111 4.79 8.03 3.90
C VAL A 111 4.44 6.55 3.88
N LEU A 112 4.81 5.84 4.94
CA LEU A 112 4.39 4.47 5.19
C LEU A 112 2.96 4.44 5.71
N VAL A 113 2.21 3.45 5.24
CA VAL A 113 0.86 3.17 5.69
C VAL A 113 0.93 1.98 6.64
N ILE A 114 0.61 2.20 7.91
CA ILE A 114 0.73 1.16 8.95
C ILE A 114 -0.66 0.74 9.41
N ALA A 115 -1.06 -0.48 9.07
CA ALA A 115 -2.19 -1.15 9.67
C ALA A 115 -1.90 -1.36 11.17
N CYS A 116 -2.79 -0.87 12.03
CA CYS A 116 -2.54 -0.84 13.48
C CYS A 116 -3.03 -2.10 14.21
N ASP A 117 -3.70 -3.03 13.56
CA ASP A 117 -4.16 -4.24 14.23
C ASP A 117 -2.98 -5.20 14.51
N MET A 118 -3.08 -5.96 15.59
CA MET A 118 -2.10 -6.97 15.97
C MET A 118 -2.70 -8.36 15.77
N ARG A 119 -1.97 -9.26 15.10
CA ARG A 119 -2.40 -10.65 14.96
C ARG A 119 -2.53 -11.34 16.33
N GLN A 120 -3.46 -12.29 16.40
CA GLN A 120 -3.76 -13.03 17.61
C GLN A 120 -2.73 -14.16 17.88
N ILE A 121 -2.64 -14.61 19.14
CA ILE A 121 -1.73 -15.68 19.58
C ILE A 121 -1.85 -16.99 18.77
N HIS A 122 -3.04 -17.30 18.24
CA HIS A 122 -3.28 -18.50 17.44
C HIS A 122 -2.93 -18.33 15.94
N HIS A 123 -2.54 -17.13 15.52
CA HIS A 123 -2.13 -16.78 14.15
C HIS A 123 -0.68 -16.27 14.08
N ILE A 124 0.17 -16.66 15.03
CA ILE A 124 1.56 -16.15 15.10
C ILE A 124 2.38 -16.54 13.86
N GLU A 125 2.26 -17.77 13.38
CA GLU A 125 3.03 -18.24 12.22
C GLU A 125 2.66 -17.52 10.92
N TYR A 126 1.39 -17.19 10.76
CA TYR A 126 0.84 -16.62 9.53
C TYR A 126 -0.49 -15.89 9.78
N THR A 127 -0.63 -14.71 9.17
CA THR A 127 -1.91 -13.99 9.04
C THR A 127 -2.10 -13.59 7.58
N PRO A 128 -3.29 -13.81 6.99
CA PRO A 128 -3.57 -13.40 5.61
C PRO A 128 -3.83 -11.89 5.49
N ALA A 129 -4.13 -11.19 6.59
CA ALA A 129 -4.34 -9.74 6.62
C ALA A 129 -3.09 -9.01 7.12
N PRO A 130 -2.72 -7.87 6.49
CA PRO A 130 -1.60 -7.05 6.96
C PRO A 130 -1.90 -6.51 8.36
N ASP A 131 -0.92 -6.66 9.25
CA ASP A 131 -0.98 -6.23 10.65
C ASP A 131 0.26 -5.36 10.98
N ILE A 132 0.33 -4.82 12.19
CA ILE A 132 1.42 -3.92 12.56
C ILE A 132 2.80 -4.60 12.51
N VAL A 133 2.88 -5.92 12.68
CA VAL A 133 4.13 -6.67 12.51
C VAL A 133 4.57 -6.63 11.05
N HIS A 134 3.66 -6.94 10.12
CA HIS A 134 3.94 -6.91 8.68
C HIS A 134 4.43 -5.53 8.22
N GLU A 135 3.69 -4.49 8.59
CA GLU A 135 3.98 -3.13 8.13
C GLU A 135 5.22 -2.54 8.80
N ALA A 136 5.31 -2.63 10.14
CA ALA A 136 6.37 -1.95 10.87
C ALA A 136 7.68 -2.76 10.89
N ALA A 137 7.62 -4.10 11.00
CA ALA A 137 8.83 -4.94 11.06
C ALA A 137 9.21 -5.58 9.72
N GLY A 138 8.31 -5.60 8.73
CA GLY A 138 8.58 -6.06 7.37
C GLY A 138 9.07 -4.93 6.46
N HIS A 139 8.23 -3.90 6.26
CA HIS A 139 8.49 -2.84 5.27
C HIS A 139 9.47 -1.76 5.76
N ALA A 140 9.24 -1.22 6.96
CA ALA A 140 10.01 -0.07 7.45
C ALA A 140 11.54 -0.26 7.47
N PRO A 141 12.10 -1.41 7.92
CA PRO A 141 13.54 -1.52 8.15
C PRO A 141 14.41 -1.39 6.90
N ILE A 142 13.92 -1.75 5.71
CA ILE A 142 14.73 -1.70 4.49
C ILE A 142 14.82 -0.26 3.95
N ILE A 143 13.87 0.62 4.29
CA ILE A 143 13.76 2.00 3.79
C ILE A 143 14.93 2.89 4.22
N VAL A 144 15.67 2.51 5.26
CA VAL A 144 16.90 3.22 5.66
C VAL A 144 17.97 3.17 4.57
N ASP A 145 17.92 2.18 3.68
CA ASP A 145 18.76 2.14 2.48
C ASP A 145 18.25 3.15 1.44
N ARG A 146 19.11 4.08 1.05
CA ARG A 146 18.76 5.17 0.14
C ARG A 146 18.35 4.69 -1.26
N GLU A 147 18.97 3.63 -1.77
CA GLU A 147 18.58 3.11 -3.09
C GLU A 147 17.21 2.46 -3.04
N TYR A 148 16.94 1.65 -2.01
CA TYR A 148 15.63 1.05 -1.80
C TYR A 148 14.55 2.09 -1.54
N SER A 149 14.82 3.09 -0.69
CA SER A 149 13.89 4.18 -0.43
C SER A 149 13.52 4.93 -1.71
N ASN A 150 14.49 5.25 -2.57
CA ASN A 150 14.20 5.94 -3.83
C ASN A 150 13.41 5.04 -4.78
N TYR A 151 13.72 3.73 -4.79
CA TYR A 151 12.95 2.74 -5.54
C TYR A 151 11.49 2.69 -5.06
N LEU A 152 11.25 2.61 -3.76
CA LEU A 152 9.90 2.54 -3.18
C LEU A 152 9.10 3.83 -3.46
N GLN A 153 9.73 5.01 -3.29
CA GLN A 153 9.10 6.28 -3.65
C GLN A 153 8.70 6.29 -5.14
N ARG A 154 9.63 5.89 -6.01
CA ARG A 154 9.41 5.84 -7.46
C ARG A 154 8.32 4.84 -7.84
N PHE A 155 8.27 3.71 -7.15
CA PHE A 155 7.21 2.72 -7.29
C PHE A 155 5.85 3.34 -6.97
N GLY A 156 5.76 4.08 -5.87
CA GLY A 156 4.57 4.84 -5.49
C GLY A 156 4.13 5.87 -6.53
N GLU A 157 5.07 6.65 -7.07
CA GLU A 157 4.80 7.65 -8.13
C GLU A 157 4.20 7.00 -9.40
N ILE A 158 4.75 5.85 -9.80
CA ILE A 158 4.29 5.08 -10.95
C ILE A 158 2.92 4.45 -10.65
N GLY A 159 2.77 3.84 -9.47
CA GLY A 159 1.53 3.19 -9.04
C GLY A 159 0.36 4.16 -8.91
N ALA A 160 0.61 5.39 -8.44
CA ALA A 160 -0.40 6.44 -8.37
C ALA A 160 -0.96 6.84 -9.75
N LYS A 161 -0.22 6.57 -10.84
CA LYS A 161 -0.59 6.88 -12.23
C LYS A 161 -1.02 5.67 -13.06
N ALA A 162 -0.75 4.45 -12.60
CA ALA A 162 -1.01 3.23 -13.35
C ALA A 162 -2.50 3.07 -13.69
N MET A 163 -2.80 2.74 -14.95
CA MET A 163 -4.17 2.50 -15.39
C MET A 163 -4.73 1.22 -14.76
N SER A 164 -5.88 1.35 -14.09
CA SER A 164 -6.68 0.23 -13.59
C SER A 164 -7.86 -0.03 -14.50
N SER A 165 -8.27 -1.29 -14.64
CA SER A 165 -9.52 -1.62 -15.33
C SER A 165 -10.72 -1.51 -14.37
N LYS A 166 -11.93 -1.42 -14.92
CA LYS A 166 -13.17 -1.50 -14.13
C LYS A 166 -13.23 -2.80 -13.31
N LYS A 167 -12.76 -3.91 -13.89
CA LYS A 167 -12.81 -5.22 -13.23
C LYS A 167 -11.85 -5.31 -12.05
N ASP A 168 -10.71 -4.63 -12.10
CA ASP A 168 -9.79 -4.56 -10.96
C ASP A 168 -10.46 -3.88 -9.77
N PHE A 169 -11.19 -2.79 -10.03
CA PHE A 169 -11.94 -2.08 -9.00
C PHE A 169 -13.06 -2.94 -8.41
N GLU A 170 -13.83 -3.63 -9.27
CA GLU A 170 -14.88 -4.56 -8.83
C GLU A 170 -14.32 -5.73 -8.01
N LEU A 171 -13.16 -6.27 -8.38
CA LEU A 171 -12.49 -7.33 -7.62
C LEU A 171 -12.02 -6.81 -6.26
N TYR A 172 -11.37 -5.63 -6.23
CA TYR A 172 -10.92 -5.01 -4.98
C TYR A 172 -12.07 -4.83 -3.98
N GLU A 173 -13.18 -4.25 -4.42
CA GLU A 173 -14.35 -4.06 -3.56
C GLU A 173 -14.94 -5.39 -3.08
N ALA A 174 -14.95 -6.44 -3.92
CA ALA A 174 -15.40 -7.77 -3.52
C ALA A 174 -14.48 -8.40 -2.46
N ILE A 175 -13.15 -8.29 -2.62
CA ILE A 175 -12.17 -8.78 -1.63
C ILE A 175 -12.33 -8.02 -0.32
N ARG A 176 -12.43 -6.68 -0.39
CA ARG A 176 -12.61 -5.82 0.79
C ARG A 176 -13.88 -6.21 1.56
N HIS A 177 -14.99 -6.39 0.85
CA HIS A 177 -16.25 -6.81 1.47
C HIS A 177 -16.15 -8.20 2.12
N LEU A 178 -15.51 -9.16 1.45
CA LEU A 178 -15.28 -10.50 2.02
C LEU A 178 -14.41 -10.43 3.29
N SER A 179 -13.33 -9.63 3.28
CA SER A 179 -12.46 -9.47 4.45
C SER A 179 -13.22 -8.88 5.65
N ILE A 180 -14.03 -7.85 5.43
CA ILE A 180 -14.87 -7.27 6.49
C ILE A 180 -15.85 -8.31 7.06
N LEU A 181 -16.49 -9.10 6.20
CA LEU A 181 -17.39 -10.15 6.64
C LEU A 181 -16.69 -11.24 7.44
N LYS A 182 -15.46 -11.64 7.05
CA LYS A 182 -14.69 -12.67 7.77
C LYS A 182 -14.21 -12.23 9.15
N GLU A 183 -13.95 -10.93 9.31
CA GLU A 183 -13.51 -10.35 10.59
C GLU A 183 -14.68 -9.94 11.50
N GLN A 184 -15.92 -9.90 10.98
CA GLN A 184 -17.09 -9.50 11.77
C GLN A 184 -17.48 -10.57 12.80
N PRO A 185 -17.64 -10.22 14.11
CA PRO A 185 -18.11 -11.16 15.12
C PRO A 185 -19.51 -11.66 14.78
N ASN A 186 -19.70 -12.99 14.80
CA ASN A 186 -20.97 -13.66 14.45
C ASN A 186 -21.46 -13.37 13.02
N SER A 187 -20.54 -13.17 12.08
CA SER A 187 -20.82 -13.07 10.65
C SER A 187 -21.65 -14.24 10.13
N ASP A 188 -22.70 -13.94 9.36
CA ASP A 188 -23.56 -14.94 8.73
C ASP A 188 -22.73 -15.81 7.75
N PRO A 189 -22.58 -17.13 8.00
CA PRO A 189 -21.82 -18.02 7.14
C PRO A 189 -22.28 -17.99 5.69
N LYS A 190 -23.58 -17.77 5.45
CA LYS A 190 -24.14 -17.69 4.10
C LYS A 190 -23.63 -16.46 3.35
N LYS A 191 -23.52 -15.31 4.03
CA LYS A 191 -22.95 -14.08 3.44
C LYS A 191 -21.47 -14.22 3.11
N ILE A 192 -20.71 -14.90 3.98
CA ILE A 192 -19.30 -15.22 3.71
C ILE A 192 -19.19 -16.10 2.47
N GLU A 193 -20.03 -17.14 2.34
CA GLU A 193 -20.03 -18.02 1.18
C GLU A 193 -20.39 -17.27 -0.12
N GLU A 194 -21.42 -16.42 -0.08
CA GLU A 194 -21.83 -15.58 -1.22
C GLU A 194 -20.71 -14.61 -1.64
N ALA A 195 -20.09 -13.91 -0.68
CA ALA A 195 -18.98 -13.01 -0.94
C ALA A 195 -17.73 -13.76 -1.46
N THR A 196 -17.46 -14.97 -0.95
CA THR A 196 -16.38 -15.82 -1.44
C THR A 196 -16.60 -16.23 -2.89
N LYS A 197 -17.80 -16.69 -3.24
CA LYS A 197 -18.17 -17.04 -4.62
C LYS A 197 -18.07 -15.84 -5.56
N LEU A 198 -18.43 -14.64 -5.09
CA LEU A 198 -18.29 -13.41 -5.86
C LEU A 198 -16.81 -13.10 -6.16
N VAL A 199 -15.93 -13.17 -5.15
CA VAL A 199 -14.49 -12.99 -5.33
C VAL A 199 -13.93 -14.00 -6.33
N GLU A 200 -14.22 -15.29 -6.16
CA GLU A 200 -13.77 -16.35 -7.07
C GLU A 200 -14.25 -16.13 -8.50
N HIS A 201 -15.51 -15.73 -8.68
CA HIS A 201 -16.07 -15.44 -9.99
C HIS A 201 -15.36 -14.26 -10.66
N ARG A 202 -15.11 -13.18 -9.90
CA ARG A 202 -14.40 -11.99 -10.42
C ARG A 202 -12.95 -12.32 -10.76
N GLN A 203 -12.25 -13.09 -9.92
CA GLN A 203 -10.90 -13.59 -10.20
C GLN A 203 -10.84 -14.40 -11.50
N LYS A 204 -11.83 -15.26 -11.76
CA LYS A 204 -11.90 -16.07 -12.99
C LYS A 204 -12.22 -15.27 -14.25
N THR A 205 -12.75 -14.04 -14.12
CA THR A 205 -13.29 -13.25 -15.25
C THR A 205 -12.55 -11.93 -15.52
N LEU A 206 -11.40 -11.67 -14.88
CA LEU A 206 -10.61 -10.45 -15.12
C LEU A 206 -10.23 -10.27 -16.59
N GLY A 207 -9.75 -11.32 -17.25
CA GLY A 207 -9.20 -11.24 -18.60
C GLY A 207 -7.75 -10.72 -18.56
N GLU A 208 -7.38 -9.91 -19.55
CA GLU A 208 -6.03 -9.33 -19.63
C GLU A 208 -5.75 -8.40 -18.44
N PRO A 209 -4.56 -8.47 -17.83
CA PRO A 209 -4.21 -7.66 -16.67
C PRO A 209 -4.02 -6.18 -17.06
N SER A 210 -4.57 -5.29 -16.24
CA SER A 210 -4.29 -3.85 -16.35
C SER A 210 -2.85 -3.50 -15.98
N GLU A 211 -2.43 -2.26 -16.24
CA GLU A 211 -1.11 -1.78 -15.82
C GLU A 211 -0.95 -1.87 -14.29
N MET A 212 -2.00 -1.53 -13.54
CA MET A 212 -2.01 -1.69 -12.08
C MET A 212 -1.85 -3.16 -11.67
N ALA A 213 -2.54 -4.10 -12.33
CA ALA A 213 -2.41 -5.52 -12.01
C ALA A 213 -0.99 -6.06 -12.31
N LEU A 214 -0.38 -5.64 -13.42
CA LEU A 214 1.00 -5.99 -13.77
C LEU A 214 2.00 -5.36 -12.78
N LEU A 215 1.79 -4.11 -12.40
CA LEU A 215 2.61 -3.42 -11.40
C LEU A 215 2.50 -4.10 -10.03
N SER A 216 1.31 -4.52 -9.61
CA SER A 216 1.11 -5.29 -8.37
C SER A 216 1.90 -6.60 -8.36
N ARG A 217 2.10 -7.25 -9.52
CA ARG A 217 2.99 -8.43 -9.61
C ARG A 217 4.45 -8.05 -9.39
N LEU A 218 4.92 -6.92 -9.94
CA LEU A 218 6.27 -6.44 -9.62
C LEU A 218 6.41 -6.14 -8.14
N HIS A 219 5.45 -5.46 -7.53
CA HIS A 219 5.43 -5.17 -6.09
C HIS A 219 5.52 -6.45 -5.27
N TRP A 220 4.68 -7.44 -5.60
CA TRP A 220 4.66 -8.74 -4.92
C TRP A 220 6.01 -9.43 -4.99
N TRP A 221 6.58 -9.58 -6.18
CA TRP A 221 7.85 -10.28 -6.37
C TRP A 221 9.09 -9.49 -5.93
N THR A 222 8.91 -8.28 -5.39
CA THR A 222 10.01 -7.43 -4.89
C THR A 222 9.77 -6.98 -3.46
N VAL A 223 8.93 -5.96 -3.26
CA VAL A 223 8.63 -5.36 -1.97
C VAL A 223 8.09 -6.38 -0.97
N GLU A 224 7.25 -7.34 -1.40
CA GLU A 224 6.66 -8.35 -0.50
C GLU A 224 7.51 -9.63 -0.37
N TYR A 225 7.93 -10.19 -1.50
CA TYR A 225 8.53 -11.52 -1.59
C TYR A 225 9.88 -11.52 -2.33
N GLY A 226 10.59 -10.39 -2.30
CA GLY A 226 11.87 -10.23 -2.97
C GLY A 226 13.06 -10.83 -2.23
N LEU A 227 13.98 -11.38 -3.02
CA LEU A 227 15.30 -11.83 -2.61
C LEU A 227 16.39 -11.01 -3.33
N ILE A 228 17.57 -10.89 -2.72
CA ILE A 228 18.69 -10.07 -3.23
C ILE A 228 20.02 -10.82 -3.14
N GLY A 229 20.89 -10.70 -4.15
CA GLY A 229 22.21 -11.33 -4.21
C GLY A 229 22.32 -12.39 -5.30
N THR A 230 22.94 -13.53 -4.99
CA THR A 230 23.09 -14.65 -5.94
C THR A 230 21.93 -15.63 -5.82
N LEU A 231 21.72 -16.49 -6.83
CA LEU A 231 20.65 -17.49 -6.80
C LEU A 231 20.92 -18.61 -5.77
N GLU A 232 22.20 -18.88 -5.51
CA GLU A 232 22.65 -19.96 -4.62
C GLU A 232 22.58 -19.54 -3.15
N ASN A 233 22.86 -18.26 -2.85
CA ASN A 233 22.85 -17.73 -1.49
C ASN A 233 22.19 -16.34 -1.44
N PRO A 234 20.89 -16.24 -1.76
CA PRO A 234 20.17 -14.98 -1.69
C PRO A 234 19.94 -14.54 -0.24
N LYS A 235 19.77 -13.24 -0.05
CA LYS A 235 19.30 -12.61 1.19
C LYS A 235 17.85 -12.15 1.05
N ILE A 236 17.15 -12.09 2.16
CA ILE A 236 15.74 -11.70 2.24
C ILE A 236 15.62 -10.19 2.39
N TYR A 237 14.79 -9.54 1.57
CA TYR A 237 14.40 -8.13 1.79
C TYR A 237 12.90 -7.88 1.67
N GLY A 238 12.13 -8.82 1.10
CA GLY A 238 10.68 -8.68 0.98
C GLY A 238 9.97 -8.72 2.34
N ALA A 239 9.05 -7.78 2.56
CA ALA A 239 8.36 -7.57 3.83
C ALA A 239 7.51 -8.77 4.29
N GLY A 240 6.85 -9.47 3.38
CA GLY A 240 6.11 -10.70 3.67
C GLY A 240 7.01 -11.78 4.26
N LEU A 241 8.23 -11.92 3.71
CA LEU A 241 9.23 -12.85 4.22
C LEU A 241 9.87 -12.35 5.53
N LEU A 242 10.10 -11.05 5.68
CA LEU A 242 10.69 -10.46 6.90
C LEU A 242 9.73 -10.48 8.11
N SER A 243 8.43 -10.59 7.87
CA SER A 243 7.38 -10.57 8.89
C SER A 243 6.75 -11.94 9.19
N SER A 244 7.09 -12.97 8.43
CA SER A 244 6.70 -14.36 8.68
C SER A 244 7.90 -15.23 9.03
N ILE A 245 8.00 -15.66 10.29
CA ILE A 245 9.08 -16.57 10.72
C ILE A 245 9.03 -17.87 9.90
N GLY A 246 7.84 -18.44 9.68
CA GLY A 246 7.68 -19.68 8.95
C GLY A 246 8.12 -19.58 7.48
N GLU A 247 7.72 -18.51 6.79
CA GLU A 247 8.10 -18.32 5.38
C GLU A 247 9.55 -17.87 5.21
N SER A 248 10.09 -17.08 6.14
CA SER A 248 11.51 -16.65 6.11
C SER A 248 12.48 -17.84 6.08
N VAL A 249 12.13 -18.95 6.75
CA VAL A 249 12.91 -20.19 6.72
C VAL A 249 12.64 -20.96 5.44
N SER A 250 11.37 -21.25 5.13
CA SER A 250 11.05 -22.13 4.00
C SER A 250 11.40 -21.53 2.64
N CYS A 251 11.45 -20.20 2.50
CA CYS A 251 11.78 -19.54 1.23
C CYS A 251 13.19 -19.87 0.72
N LEU A 252 14.12 -20.17 1.62
CA LEU A 252 15.50 -20.51 1.29
C LEU A 252 15.71 -22.01 1.00
N GLU A 253 14.70 -22.86 1.25
CA GLU A 253 14.81 -24.29 1.00
C GLU A 253 14.92 -24.63 -0.50
N PRO A 254 15.61 -25.72 -0.88
CA PRO A 254 15.85 -26.05 -2.29
C PRO A 254 14.58 -26.25 -3.15
N HIS A 255 13.45 -26.60 -2.52
CA HIS A 255 12.19 -26.84 -3.24
C HIS A 255 11.50 -25.56 -3.74
N VAL A 256 11.79 -24.40 -3.12
CA VAL A 256 11.31 -23.10 -3.61
C VAL A 256 12.22 -22.62 -4.73
N LYS A 257 11.68 -22.36 -5.92
CA LYS A 257 12.50 -22.00 -7.09
C LYS A 257 13.01 -20.56 -6.99
N LYS A 258 14.32 -20.35 -7.19
CA LYS A 258 14.95 -19.02 -7.26
C LYS A 258 15.11 -18.62 -8.73
N ILE A 259 14.56 -17.47 -9.10
CA ILE A 259 14.52 -16.98 -10.49
C ILE A 259 15.22 -15.63 -10.57
N PRO A 260 16.10 -15.34 -11.55
CA PRO A 260 16.61 -14.00 -11.76
C PRO A 260 15.49 -12.98 -11.96
N TYR A 261 15.52 -11.89 -11.20
CA TYR A 261 14.56 -10.80 -11.38
C TYR A 261 14.74 -10.10 -12.73
N SER A 262 13.64 -9.84 -13.42
CA SER A 262 13.58 -9.04 -14.65
C SER A 262 12.15 -8.58 -14.87
N ILE A 263 11.89 -7.83 -15.95
CA ILE A 263 10.54 -7.41 -16.32
C ILE A 263 9.58 -8.61 -16.52
N GLU A 264 10.09 -9.80 -16.79
CA GLU A 264 9.28 -11.03 -16.95
C GLU A 264 8.51 -11.41 -15.68
N ALA A 265 8.89 -10.88 -14.51
CA ALA A 265 8.14 -11.04 -13.27
C ALA A 265 6.66 -10.58 -13.43
N VAL A 266 6.36 -9.62 -14.30
CA VAL A 266 4.98 -9.19 -14.59
C VAL A 266 4.10 -10.31 -15.17
N LYS A 267 4.69 -11.36 -15.72
CA LYS A 267 3.97 -12.50 -16.31
C LYS A 267 3.63 -13.58 -15.27
N THR A 268 4.17 -13.47 -14.06
CA THR A 268 3.99 -14.46 -13.00
C THR A 268 2.87 -14.01 -12.05
N PRO A 269 1.65 -14.58 -12.12
CA PRO A 269 0.62 -14.33 -11.12
C PRO A 269 1.03 -14.96 -9.78
N PHE A 270 0.41 -14.48 -8.70
CA PHE A 270 0.64 -14.98 -7.34
C PHE A 270 -0.67 -15.32 -6.64
N ASP A 271 -0.56 -16.18 -5.62
CA ASP A 271 -1.66 -16.52 -4.71
C ASP A 271 -1.26 -16.07 -3.30
N ILE A 272 -2.09 -15.23 -2.70
CA ILE A 272 -1.87 -14.66 -1.37
C ILE A 272 -2.24 -15.64 -0.24
N THR A 273 -2.85 -16.78 -0.55
CA THR A 273 -3.39 -17.72 0.45
C THR A 273 -2.46 -18.89 0.73
N THR A 274 -1.37 -19.03 -0.05
CA THR A 274 -0.44 -20.15 0.04
C THR A 274 1.00 -19.67 0.05
N LYS A 275 1.91 -20.54 0.51
CA LYS A 275 3.35 -20.28 0.46
C LYS A 275 3.81 -20.17 -0.99
N GLN A 276 4.69 -19.21 -1.26
CA GLN A 276 5.14 -18.92 -2.62
C GLN A 276 6.03 -20.05 -3.17
N PRO A 277 5.69 -20.70 -4.31
CA PRO A 277 6.47 -21.80 -4.86
C PRO A 277 7.76 -21.35 -5.56
N GLN A 278 7.83 -20.06 -5.91
CA GLN A 278 8.99 -19.44 -6.53
C GLN A 278 9.19 -18.02 -5.99
N LEU A 279 10.42 -17.54 -6.05
CA LEU A 279 10.81 -16.19 -5.66
C LEU A 279 11.81 -15.61 -6.65
N PHE A 280 11.83 -14.28 -6.76
CA PHE A 280 12.72 -13.56 -7.66
C PHE A 280 13.91 -12.96 -6.91
N VAL A 281 15.09 -13.09 -7.49
CA VAL A 281 16.36 -12.62 -6.92
C VAL A 281 16.89 -11.46 -7.76
N CYS A 282 16.92 -10.26 -7.17
CA CYS A 282 17.58 -9.11 -7.78
C CYS A 282 19.07 -9.07 -7.41
N ARG A 283 19.90 -8.40 -8.24
CA ARG A 283 21.33 -8.26 -7.95
C ARG A 283 21.58 -7.28 -6.81
N ASP A 284 20.91 -6.14 -6.88
CA ASP A 284 21.01 -4.98 -5.99
C ASP A 284 19.71 -4.15 -6.10
N PHE A 285 19.56 -3.12 -5.25
CA PHE A 285 18.37 -2.25 -5.28
C PHE A 285 18.30 -1.36 -6.52
N LYS A 286 19.45 -0.97 -7.09
CA LYS A 286 19.49 -0.29 -8.39
C LYS A 286 18.83 -1.13 -9.50
N HIS A 287 19.06 -2.44 -9.52
CA HIS A 287 18.44 -3.36 -10.48
C HIS A 287 16.91 -3.36 -10.38
N LEU A 288 16.35 -3.22 -9.17
CA LEU A 288 14.90 -3.07 -8.99
C LEU A 288 14.38 -1.82 -9.70
N ARG A 289 15.09 -0.70 -9.54
CA ARG A 289 14.75 0.56 -10.22
C ARG A 289 14.89 0.43 -11.74
N ASP A 290 15.96 -0.19 -12.23
CA ASP A 290 16.19 -0.33 -13.68
C ASP A 290 15.02 -1.12 -14.35
N VAL A 291 14.57 -2.21 -13.73
CA VAL A 291 13.41 -3.00 -14.22
C VAL A 291 12.10 -2.22 -14.10
N LEU A 292 11.91 -1.48 -13.01
CA LEU A 292 10.73 -0.64 -12.82
C LEU A 292 10.64 0.47 -13.87
N GLU A 293 11.74 1.14 -14.21
CA GLU A 293 11.77 2.13 -15.29
C GLU A 293 11.56 1.49 -16.67
N GLU A 294 12.09 0.29 -16.90
CA GLU A 294 11.82 -0.47 -18.13
C GLU A 294 10.30 -0.73 -18.29
N PHE A 295 9.63 -1.14 -17.21
CA PHE A 295 8.18 -1.30 -17.19
C PHE A 295 7.45 0.03 -17.38
N ALA A 296 7.85 1.06 -16.62
CA ALA A 296 7.22 2.38 -16.64
C ALA A 296 7.28 3.06 -18.01
N SER A 297 8.39 2.91 -18.74
CA SER A 297 8.55 3.49 -20.09
C SER A 297 7.53 2.97 -21.12
N LYS A 298 6.84 1.86 -20.81
CA LYS A 298 5.80 1.23 -21.66
C LYS A 298 4.38 1.58 -21.19
N MET A 299 4.22 2.27 -20.06
CA MET A 299 2.91 2.60 -19.48
C MET A 299 2.26 3.81 -20.16
N ALA A 300 0.92 3.86 -20.09
CA ALA A 300 0.09 4.90 -20.68
C ALA A 300 0.48 6.31 -20.21
N TYR A 301 0.93 6.46 -18.96
CA TYR A 301 1.30 7.77 -18.44
C TYR A 301 2.63 8.30 -19.00
N GLN A 302 3.46 7.45 -19.60
CA GLN A 302 4.71 7.85 -20.29
C GLN A 302 4.52 7.96 -21.80
N VAL A 303 3.66 7.11 -22.38
CA VAL A 303 3.51 6.99 -23.84
C VAL A 303 2.33 7.81 -24.38
N GLY A 304 1.25 7.92 -23.63
CA GLY A 304 0.01 8.56 -24.06
C GLY A 304 -0.64 7.85 -25.26
N GLY A 305 -1.07 8.65 -26.25
CA GLY A 305 -1.60 8.15 -27.52
C GLY A 305 -2.93 7.37 -27.42
N PHE A 306 -3.27 6.66 -28.50
CA PHE A 306 -4.54 5.95 -28.64
C PHE A 306 -4.73 4.84 -27.60
N GLU A 307 -3.69 4.00 -27.41
CA GLU A 307 -3.71 2.93 -26.41
C GLU A 307 -3.95 3.46 -24.99
N GLY A 308 -3.31 4.59 -24.63
CA GLY A 308 -3.55 5.23 -23.35
C GLY A 308 -5.00 5.70 -23.18
N ILE A 309 -5.56 6.38 -24.19
CA ILE A 309 -6.94 6.86 -24.15
C ILE A 309 -7.93 5.69 -24.12
N ASN A 310 -7.67 4.60 -24.86
CA ASN A 310 -8.50 3.39 -24.80
C ASN A 310 -8.52 2.78 -23.40
N LYS A 311 -7.37 2.68 -22.73
CA LYS A 311 -7.33 2.23 -21.32
C LYS A 311 -8.18 3.13 -20.42
N ALA A 312 -8.20 4.44 -20.67
CA ALA A 312 -9.06 5.38 -19.94
C ALA A 312 -10.56 5.24 -20.26
N ILE A 313 -10.91 4.82 -21.48
CA ILE A 313 -12.29 4.50 -21.84
C ILE A 313 -12.72 3.16 -21.20
N GLU A 314 -11.85 2.16 -21.23
CA GLU A 314 -12.09 0.82 -20.67
C GLU A 314 -12.20 0.83 -19.14
N CYS A 315 -11.47 1.72 -18.45
CA CYS A 315 -11.54 1.83 -16.99
C CYS A 315 -12.91 2.29 -16.49
N ARG A 316 -13.67 3.06 -17.31
CA ARG A 316 -14.97 3.66 -16.96
C ARG A 316 -14.98 4.40 -15.62
N ASN A 317 -13.84 4.98 -15.27
CA ASN A 317 -13.65 5.76 -14.06
C ASN A 317 -12.92 7.06 -14.40
N THR A 318 -12.72 7.91 -13.41
CA THR A 318 -11.96 9.16 -13.58
C THR A 318 -10.53 8.83 -13.99
N ALA A 319 -10.12 9.38 -15.13
CA ALA A 319 -8.76 9.36 -15.61
C ALA A 319 -8.38 10.76 -16.08
N THR A 320 -7.12 10.94 -16.46
CA THR A 320 -6.60 12.20 -17.00
C THR A 320 -5.80 11.95 -18.27
N CYS A 321 -6.06 12.75 -19.30
CA CYS A 321 -5.22 12.85 -20.50
C CYS A 321 -4.47 14.19 -20.51
N GLU A 322 -3.17 14.17 -20.78
CA GLU A 322 -2.35 15.38 -20.95
C GLU A 322 -2.01 15.61 -22.41
N TYR A 323 -2.30 16.82 -22.89
CA TYR A 323 -1.92 17.31 -24.21
C TYR A 323 -0.45 17.74 -24.23
N SER A 324 0.19 17.74 -25.39
CA SER A 324 1.58 18.22 -25.57
C SER A 324 1.82 19.71 -25.23
N SER A 325 0.75 20.48 -25.00
CA SER A 325 0.80 21.83 -24.42
C SER A 325 1.02 21.83 -22.91
N GLY A 326 0.79 20.70 -22.24
CA GLY A 326 0.71 20.53 -20.79
C GLY A 326 -0.71 20.64 -20.23
N LEU A 327 -1.74 20.89 -21.06
CA LEU A 327 -3.13 20.91 -20.58
C LEU A 327 -3.56 19.49 -20.22
N GLN A 328 -4.09 19.34 -19.01
CA GLN A 328 -4.64 18.09 -18.50
C GLN A 328 -6.16 18.16 -18.53
N VAL A 329 -6.79 17.14 -19.12
CA VAL A 329 -8.24 16.94 -19.12
C VAL A 329 -8.55 15.77 -18.21
N THR A 330 -9.26 16.02 -17.12
CA THR A 330 -9.74 14.99 -16.21
C THR A 330 -11.23 14.73 -16.45
N GLY A 331 -11.63 13.46 -16.49
CA GLY A 331 -13.04 13.06 -16.59
C GLY A 331 -13.20 11.56 -16.79
N VAL A 332 -14.44 11.12 -17.03
CA VAL A 332 -14.72 9.74 -17.49
C VAL A 332 -14.70 9.74 -19.01
N PHE A 333 -13.67 9.13 -19.61
CA PHE A 333 -13.52 9.08 -21.06
C PHE A 333 -14.52 8.09 -21.66
N ASN A 334 -15.19 8.48 -22.74
CA ASN A 334 -16.20 7.63 -23.40
C ASN A 334 -16.00 7.52 -24.91
N GLU A 335 -15.16 8.35 -25.52
CA GLU A 335 -14.88 8.30 -26.94
C GLU A 335 -13.50 8.86 -27.28
N VAL A 336 -12.85 8.20 -28.24
CA VAL A 336 -11.70 8.71 -29.00
C VAL A 336 -11.98 8.52 -30.48
N ILE A 337 -11.71 9.54 -31.28
CA ILE A 337 -11.72 9.44 -32.74
C ILE A 337 -10.27 9.36 -33.19
N VAL A 338 -9.98 8.42 -34.09
CA VAL A 338 -8.64 8.24 -34.68
C VAL A 338 -8.65 8.49 -36.18
N ASP A 339 -7.48 8.85 -36.71
CA ASP A 339 -7.22 8.83 -38.14
C ASP A 339 -6.97 7.39 -38.67
N PRO A 340 -6.81 7.18 -39.99
CA PRO A 340 -6.51 5.85 -40.56
C PRO A 340 -5.19 5.23 -40.09
N SER A 341 -4.31 5.98 -39.42
CA SER A 341 -3.05 5.51 -38.86
C SER A 341 -3.12 5.30 -37.34
N ASN A 342 -4.33 5.29 -36.76
CA ASN A 342 -4.60 5.16 -35.32
C ASN A 342 -4.05 6.31 -34.46
N ASN A 343 -3.79 7.49 -35.03
CA ASN A 343 -3.47 8.66 -34.22
C ASN A 343 -4.76 9.27 -33.66
N PRO A 344 -4.84 9.58 -32.35
CA PRO A 344 -5.98 10.29 -31.78
C PRO A 344 -6.13 11.68 -32.40
N ILE A 345 -7.33 11.99 -32.87
CA ILE A 345 -7.67 13.30 -33.45
C ILE A 345 -8.74 14.04 -32.64
N TYR A 346 -9.47 13.34 -31.78
CA TYR A 346 -10.45 13.94 -30.87
C TYR A 346 -10.64 13.04 -29.65
N LEU A 347 -10.80 13.63 -28.48
CA LEU A 347 -11.22 12.90 -27.27
C LEU A 347 -12.51 13.49 -26.71
N ARG A 348 -13.25 12.66 -25.97
CA ARG A 348 -14.47 13.06 -25.28
C ARG A 348 -14.55 12.38 -23.91
N THR A 349 -14.96 13.17 -22.93
CA THR A 349 -15.41 12.73 -21.62
C THR A 349 -16.91 12.93 -21.47
N THR A 350 -17.50 12.24 -20.51
CA THR A 350 -18.91 12.37 -20.13
C THR A 350 -19.05 12.76 -18.67
N GLY A 351 -20.08 13.55 -18.35
CA GLY A 351 -20.33 14.03 -16.99
C GLY A 351 -19.25 14.99 -16.49
N LYS A 352 -19.14 15.12 -15.17
CA LYS A 352 -18.22 16.06 -14.53
C LYS A 352 -16.80 15.87 -15.05
N SER A 353 -16.21 16.95 -15.55
CA SER A 353 -14.85 17.01 -16.06
C SER A 353 -14.14 18.24 -15.50
N ALA A 354 -12.81 18.26 -15.53
CA ALA A 354 -12.06 19.44 -15.11
C ALA A 354 -10.80 19.60 -15.98
N LEU A 355 -10.35 20.84 -16.10
CA LEU A 355 -9.12 21.17 -16.81
C LEU A 355 -8.06 21.60 -15.81
N ALA A 356 -6.84 21.12 -15.99
CA ALA A 356 -5.71 21.43 -15.13
C ALA A 356 -4.44 21.72 -15.93
N PHE A 357 -3.47 22.32 -15.26
CA PHE A 357 -2.11 22.49 -15.76
C PHE A 357 -1.13 22.28 -14.62
N LYS A 358 -0.17 21.37 -14.79
CA LYS A 358 0.79 20.98 -13.74
C LYS A 358 0.07 20.56 -12.44
N ASP A 359 -0.91 19.67 -12.58
CA ASP A 359 -1.65 19.05 -11.48
C ASP A 359 -2.46 20.05 -10.61
N LYS A 360 -2.82 21.20 -11.21
CA LYS A 360 -3.67 22.22 -10.59
C LYS A 360 -4.80 22.65 -11.49
N GLU A 361 -6.02 22.65 -10.95
CA GLU A 361 -7.22 23.06 -11.66
C GLU A 361 -7.07 24.47 -12.23
N LEU A 362 -7.47 24.66 -13.49
CA LEU A 362 -7.54 25.97 -14.11
C LEU A 362 -8.74 26.74 -13.57
N ALA A 363 -8.50 27.96 -13.11
CA ALA A 363 -9.55 28.82 -12.56
C ALA A 363 -10.75 28.95 -13.52
N GLY A 364 -11.92 28.54 -13.04
CA GLY A 364 -13.17 28.58 -13.81
C GLY A 364 -13.42 27.37 -14.72
N HIS A 365 -12.56 26.35 -14.70
CA HIS A 365 -12.71 25.13 -15.52
C HIS A 365 -12.75 23.85 -14.67
N GLY A 366 -13.39 23.93 -13.50
CA GLY A 366 -13.65 22.79 -12.63
C GLY A 366 -14.93 22.03 -12.97
N ILE A 367 -15.27 21.05 -12.11
CA ILE A 367 -16.37 20.10 -12.28
C ILE A 367 -17.77 20.73 -12.40
N ASP A 368 -17.96 21.91 -11.82
CA ASP A 368 -19.25 22.63 -11.88
C ASP A 368 -19.43 23.34 -13.22
N TYR A 369 -18.33 23.77 -13.84
CA TYR A 369 -18.34 24.42 -15.14
C TYR A 369 -18.45 23.38 -16.26
N HIS A 370 -17.62 22.34 -16.25
CA HIS A 370 -17.66 21.23 -17.22
C HIS A 370 -18.51 20.05 -16.70
N LYS A 371 -19.76 20.32 -16.31
CA LYS A 371 -20.64 19.34 -15.64
C LYS A 371 -21.13 18.19 -16.53
N ASP A 372 -21.21 18.41 -17.85
CA ASP A 372 -21.82 17.49 -18.81
C ASP A 372 -20.78 16.68 -19.61
N GLY A 373 -19.51 17.07 -19.53
CA GLY A 373 -18.39 16.46 -20.26
C GLY A 373 -17.46 17.50 -20.84
N PHE A 374 -16.40 17.03 -21.45
CA PHE A 374 -15.44 17.83 -22.20
C PHE A 374 -15.09 17.12 -23.50
N GLY A 375 -14.86 17.87 -24.57
CA GLY A 375 -14.45 17.27 -25.84
C GLY A 375 -13.63 18.23 -26.68
N SER A 376 -12.50 17.76 -27.19
CA SER A 376 -11.57 18.63 -27.91
C SER A 376 -10.78 17.90 -28.98
N PRO A 377 -10.49 18.57 -30.12
CA PRO A 377 -9.56 18.05 -31.10
C PRO A 377 -8.15 17.85 -30.52
N ILE A 378 -7.40 17.00 -31.20
CA ILE A 378 -5.99 16.69 -30.96
C ILE A 378 -5.30 16.85 -32.32
N GLY A 379 -4.18 17.59 -32.36
CA GLY A 379 -3.42 17.81 -33.58
C GLY A 379 -3.10 19.26 -33.87
N ASN A 380 -2.37 19.46 -34.96
CA ASN A 380 -2.06 20.78 -35.49
C ASN A 380 -3.15 21.24 -36.46
N TRP A 381 -3.40 22.56 -36.47
CA TRP A 381 -4.24 23.21 -37.49
C TRP A 381 -3.38 24.00 -38.48
N LYS A 382 -3.95 24.24 -39.67
CA LYS A 382 -3.32 25.05 -40.72
C LYS A 382 -3.03 26.46 -40.19
N GLN A 383 -1.97 27.10 -40.67
CA GLN A 383 -1.57 28.46 -40.25
C GLN A 383 -2.75 29.45 -40.38
N THR A 384 -3.43 29.68 -39.26
CA THR A 384 -4.59 30.55 -39.12
C THR A 384 -4.32 31.44 -37.94
N GLU A 385 -4.44 32.76 -38.14
CA GLU A 385 -4.28 33.73 -37.05
C GLU A 385 -5.41 33.56 -36.03
N VAL A 386 -5.05 33.37 -34.77
CA VAL A 386 -5.99 33.26 -33.65
C VAL A 386 -5.81 34.47 -32.74
N ALA A 387 -6.85 35.29 -32.64
CA ALA A 387 -6.87 36.47 -31.78
C ALA A 387 -8.25 36.64 -31.14
N GLU A 388 -8.27 37.11 -29.89
CA GLU A 388 -9.51 37.37 -29.15
C GLU A 388 -10.39 38.40 -29.87
N GLY A 389 -11.70 38.20 -29.80
CA GLY A 389 -12.73 38.99 -30.47
C GLY A 389 -12.96 38.67 -31.94
N LYS A 390 -12.06 37.92 -32.62
CA LYS A 390 -12.20 37.57 -34.04
C LYS A 390 -13.03 36.31 -34.25
N LYS A 391 -13.76 36.27 -35.37
CA LYS A 391 -14.28 35.00 -35.92
C LYS A 391 -13.13 34.24 -36.56
N THR A 392 -12.99 32.97 -36.21
CA THR A 392 -11.88 32.13 -36.63
C THR A 392 -12.39 30.76 -37.05
N LYS A 393 -11.83 30.25 -38.16
CA LYS A 393 -12.04 28.88 -38.63
C LYS A 393 -10.71 28.13 -38.60
N LEU A 394 -10.56 27.21 -37.67
CA LEU A 394 -9.39 26.34 -37.53
C LEU A 394 -9.63 25.03 -38.27
N GLU A 395 -8.77 24.72 -39.24
CA GLU A 395 -8.79 23.47 -39.98
C GLU A 395 -7.62 22.59 -39.54
N PHE A 396 -7.92 21.49 -38.87
CA PHE A 396 -6.93 20.51 -38.42
C PHE A 396 -6.48 19.62 -39.57
N GLY A 397 -5.22 19.18 -39.54
CA GLY A 397 -4.69 18.24 -40.53
C GLY A 397 -5.48 16.92 -40.59
N SER A 398 -6.14 16.55 -39.49
CA SER A 398 -7.05 15.41 -39.38
C SER A 398 -8.38 15.57 -40.11
N GLY A 399 -8.72 16.78 -40.59
CA GLY A 399 -10.03 17.09 -41.19
C GLY A 399 -11.07 17.59 -40.19
N ILE A 400 -10.72 17.76 -38.91
CA ILE A 400 -11.59 18.45 -37.94
C ILE A 400 -11.60 19.94 -38.25
N VAL A 401 -12.78 20.54 -38.20
CA VAL A 401 -12.97 21.99 -38.39
C VAL A 401 -13.65 22.57 -37.14
N VAL A 402 -13.03 23.60 -36.56
CA VAL A 402 -13.57 24.41 -35.45
C VAL A 402 -13.84 25.81 -35.98
N GLU A 403 -15.08 26.27 -35.92
CA GLU A 403 -15.47 27.59 -36.41
C GLU A 403 -16.32 28.32 -35.37
N GLY A 404 -15.89 29.50 -34.96
CA GLY A 404 -16.59 30.29 -33.95
C GLY A 404 -15.93 31.65 -33.72
N LYS A 405 -16.43 32.42 -32.75
CA LYS A 405 -15.78 33.65 -32.29
C LYS A 405 -14.87 33.32 -31.11
N VAL A 406 -13.59 33.68 -31.20
CA VAL A 406 -12.64 33.52 -30.09
C VAL A 406 -12.94 34.56 -29.01
N ASP A 407 -13.27 34.11 -27.81
CA ASP A 407 -13.53 35.01 -26.68
C ASP A 407 -12.33 35.15 -25.75
N LYS A 408 -11.59 34.05 -25.54
CA LYS A 408 -10.44 34.04 -24.63
C LYS A 408 -9.36 33.07 -25.11
N ILE A 409 -8.10 33.45 -24.91
CA ILE A 409 -6.94 32.62 -25.20
C ILE A 409 -6.11 32.49 -23.92
N LEU A 410 -6.01 31.27 -23.40
CA LEU A 410 -5.11 30.96 -22.30
C LEU A 410 -3.76 30.46 -22.83
N ARG A 411 -2.68 31.11 -22.40
CA ARG A 411 -1.30 30.69 -22.67
C ARG A 411 -0.53 30.44 -21.39
N ARG A 412 0.32 29.42 -21.42
CA ARG A 412 1.33 29.12 -20.38
C ARG A 412 2.63 28.73 -21.07
N ASP A 413 3.75 29.18 -20.53
CA ASP A 413 5.09 28.87 -21.03
C ASP A 413 5.24 29.11 -22.56
N GLY A 414 4.61 30.19 -23.06
CA GLY A 414 4.61 30.58 -24.47
C GLY A 414 3.71 29.76 -25.40
N LYS A 415 3.07 28.69 -24.91
CA LYS A 415 2.18 27.81 -25.69
C LYS A 415 0.72 28.17 -25.48
N PHE A 416 -0.09 27.93 -26.51
CA PHE A 416 -1.55 27.89 -26.37
C PHE A 416 -1.93 26.68 -25.52
N LEU A 417 -2.79 26.93 -24.53
CA LEU A 417 -3.26 25.90 -23.61
C LEU A 417 -4.75 25.62 -23.83
N LEU A 418 -5.56 26.68 -23.85
CA LEU A 418 -7.00 26.63 -24.03
C LEU A 418 -7.46 27.82 -24.88
N ILE A 419 -8.40 27.59 -25.78
CA ILE A 419 -9.07 28.66 -26.54
C ILE A 419 -10.57 28.52 -26.33
N THR A 420 -11.19 29.57 -25.81
CA THR A 420 -12.63 29.63 -25.53
C THR A 420 -13.34 30.32 -26.70
N PHE A 421 -14.42 29.70 -27.19
CA PHE A 421 -15.22 30.21 -28.30
C PHE A 421 -16.70 30.38 -27.94
N SER A 422 -17.33 31.43 -28.45
CA SER A 422 -18.79 31.57 -28.53
C SER A 422 -19.30 31.30 -29.94
N ASN A 423 -20.56 30.89 -30.04
CA ASN A 423 -21.22 30.53 -31.30
C ASN A 423 -20.38 29.53 -32.12
N CYS A 424 -19.82 28.53 -31.43
CA CYS A 424 -18.82 27.64 -31.98
C CYS A 424 -19.44 26.35 -32.52
N ARG A 425 -18.98 25.93 -33.70
CA ARG A 425 -19.32 24.63 -34.28
C ARG A 425 -18.04 23.82 -34.53
N VAL A 426 -18.06 22.56 -34.11
CA VAL A 426 -16.97 21.61 -34.38
C VAL A 426 -17.49 20.45 -35.21
N ARG A 427 -16.79 20.09 -36.30
CA ARG A 427 -17.19 19.00 -37.19
C ARG A 427 -16.01 18.11 -37.60
N TYR A 428 -16.32 16.86 -37.90
CA TYR A 428 -15.44 15.92 -38.59
C TYR A 428 -16.23 15.22 -39.69
N GLY A 429 -15.94 15.56 -40.96
CA GLY A 429 -16.82 15.20 -42.07
C GLY A 429 -18.25 15.68 -41.83
N ASP A 430 -19.22 14.78 -41.96
CA ASP A 430 -20.63 15.08 -41.70
C ASP A 430 -20.98 15.15 -40.21
N ARG A 431 -20.16 14.54 -39.34
CA ARG A 431 -20.42 14.45 -37.91
C ARG A 431 -20.23 15.80 -37.21
N VAL A 432 -21.22 16.21 -36.43
CA VAL A 432 -21.12 17.37 -35.53
C VAL A 432 -20.58 16.89 -34.19
N LEU A 433 -19.45 17.45 -33.77
CA LEU A 433 -18.79 17.13 -32.50
C LEU A 433 -19.15 18.13 -31.39
N PHE A 434 -19.44 19.38 -31.77
CA PHE A 434 -19.96 20.44 -30.91
C PHE A 434 -20.92 21.34 -31.70
N ASN A 435 -22.05 21.69 -31.09
CA ASN A 435 -23.08 22.57 -31.67
C ASN A 435 -23.12 23.91 -30.90
N PRO A 436 -23.21 25.07 -31.58
CA PRO A 436 -23.36 26.38 -30.92
C PRO A 436 -24.43 26.44 -29.83
N ASP A 437 -25.54 25.70 -29.99
CA ASP A 437 -26.66 25.69 -29.03
C ASP A 437 -26.30 25.03 -27.69
N TRP A 438 -25.17 24.31 -27.62
CA TRP A 438 -24.66 23.70 -26.39
C TRP A 438 -23.90 24.69 -25.49
N GLY A 439 -23.65 25.90 -25.99
CA GLY A 439 -23.05 27.00 -25.24
C GLY A 439 -21.60 27.28 -25.63
N THR A 440 -20.81 27.71 -24.64
CA THR A 440 -19.40 28.07 -24.82
C THR A 440 -18.56 26.83 -25.10
N TYR A 441 -17.68 26.91 -26.11
CA TYR A 441 -16.77 25.82 -26.44
C TYR A 441 -15.36 26.12 -25.97
N ASP A 442 -14.86 25.32 -25.03
CA ASP A 442 -13.48 25.39 -24.56
C ASP A 442 -12.65 24.32 -25.28
N MET A 443 -11.74 24.78 -26.14
CA MET A 443 -10.89 23.93 -26.96
C MET A 443 -9.53 23.76 -26.29
N ALA A 444 -9.24 22.54 -25.82
CA ALA A 444 -7.91 22.13 -25.42
C ALA A 444 -6.96 22.17 -26.62
N VAL A 445 -5.78 22.72 -26.43
CA VAL A 445 -4.78 22.84 -27.50
C VAL A 445 -3.65 21.86 -27.27
N GLY A 446 -3.30 21.06 -28.29
CA GLY A 446 -2.08 20.27 -28.30
C GLY A 446 -2.02 19.33 -29.50
N GLU A 447 -0.80 19.10 -29.99
CA GLU A 447 -0.52 18.27 -31.15
C GLU A 447 -0.83 16.78 -30.92
N ARG A 448 -0.60 16.30 -29.69
CA ARG A 448 -0.77 14.89 -29.32
C ARG A 448 -1.08 14.76 -27.84
N ILE A 449 -1.55 13.59 -27.43
CA ILE A 449 -1.67 13.21 -26.02
C ILE A 449 -0.36 12.55 -25.57
N THR A 450 0.32 13.18 -24.63
CA THR A 450 1.65 12.78 -24.13
C THR A 450 1.58 11.89 -22.89
N SER A 451 0.47 11.91 -22.16
CA SER A 451 0.29 11.10 -20.95
C SER A 451 -1.19 10.74 -20.78
N VAL A 452 -1.47 9.52 -20.34
CA VAL A 452 -2.78 9.11 -19.84
C VAL A 452 -2.61 8.34 -18.54
N PHE A 453 -3.28 8.76 -17.47
CA PHE A 453 -3.13 8.17 -16.14
C PHE A 453 -4.43 8.08 -15.36
N ASN A 454 -4.45 7.20 -14.37
CA ASN A 454 -5.61 6.97 -13.51
C ASN A 454 -5.82 8.11 -12.51
N GLY A 455 -7.07 8.49 -12.26
CA GLY A 455 -7.42 9.56 -11.34
C GLY A 455 -7.37 10.96 -11.95
N ALA A 456 -7.65 11.95 -11.10
CA ALA A 456 -7.68 13.36 -11.47
C ALA A 456 -6.29 14.00 -11.44
N ALA A 457 -6.07 15.01 -12.30
CA ALA A 457 -4.88 15.85 -12.27
C ALA A 457 -4.80 16.62 -10.95
N ASP A 458 -5.87 17.32 -10.58
CA ASP A 458 -6.02 17.97 -9.27
C ASP A 458 -7.03 17.18 -8.42
N LYS A 459 -6.53 16.20 -7.67
CA LYS A 459 -7.37 15.31 -6.85
C LYS A 459 -8.13 16.06 -5.75
N ASP A 460 -7.54 17.10 -5.17
CA ASP A 460 -8.18 17.86 -4.08
C ASP A 460 -9.34 18.71 -4.61
N ALA A 461 -9.20 19.30 -5.80
CA ALA A 461 -10.28 20.06 -6.45
C ALA A 461 -11.38 19.16 -7.03
N TYR A 462 -11.00 18.04 -7.65
CA TYR A 462 -11.92 17.15 -8.36
C TYR A 462 -12.65 16.17 -7.42
N ASN A 463 -11.94 15.55 -6.47
CA ASN A 463 -12.49 14.56 -5.55
C ASN A 463 -12.82 15.17 -4.18
N GLN A 464 -13.65 16.22 -4.16
CA GLN A 464 -14.03 16.93 -2.92
C GLN A 464 -14.59 16.02 -1.81
N VAL A 465 -15.04 14.82 -2.17
CA VAL A 465 -15.39 13.76 -1.23
C VAL A 465 -14.81 12.47 -1.82
N ALA A 466 -13.56 12.12 -1.51
CA ALA A 466 -13.16 10.76 -1.82
C ALA A 466 -14.06 9.80 -1.02
N LEU A 467 -14.35 8.66 -1.61
CA LEU A 467 -15.12 7.61 -0.96
C LEU A 467 -14.31 7.07 0.22
N VAL A 468 -14.42 7.71 1.38
CA VAL A 468 -14.04 7.09 2.65
C VAL A 468 -14.97 5.88 2.80
N PRO A 469 -14.44 4.66 2.95
CA PRO A 469 -15.26 3.49 3.18
C PRO A 469 -16.21 3.73 4.35
N LYS A 470 -17.51 3.44 4.15
CA LYS A 470 -18.53 3.63 5.20
C LYS A 470 -18.42 2.61 6.33
N GLU A 471 -17.70 1.51 6.11
CA GLU A 471 -17.56 0.39 7.04
C GLU A 471 -16.14 0.37 7.62
N ARG A 472 -16.05 0.32 8.96
CA ARG A 472 -14.79 0.24 9.71
C ARG A 472 -14.58 -1.16 10.27
N THR A 473 -13.34 -1.48 10.63
CA THR A 473 -12.98 -2.76 11.25
C THR A 473 -13.62 -2.86 12.65
N ILE A 474 -14.24 -3.99 12.99
CA ILE A 474 -14.93 -4.21 14.27
C ILE A 474 -14.02 -4.99 15.21
N LYS A 475 -13.58 -4.38 16.33
CA LYS A 475 -12.83 -5.07 17.38
C LYS A 475 -13.78 -5.85 18.30
N VAL A 476 -13.43 -7.09 18.64
CA VAL A 476 -14.18 -7.91 19.62
C VAL A 476 -14.02 -7.31 21.03
N PRO A 477 -15.11 -7.06 21.78
CA PRO A 477 -15.00 -6.62 23.17
C PRO A 477 -14.33 -7.69 24.06
N SER A 478 -13.34 -7.30 24.87
CA SER A 478 -12.68 -8.19 25.83
C SER A 478 -13.64 -8.60 26.95
N ASP A 479 -13.94 -9.91 27.04
CA ASP A 479 -14.78 -10.47 28.10
C ASP A 479 -14.05 -10.53 29.46
N ALA A 480 -14.80 -10.82 30.53
CA ALA A 480 -14.24 -10.85 31.87
C ALA A 480 -13.13 -11.90 32.08
N LYS A 481 -13.18 -13.01 31.34
CA LYS A 481 -12.17 -14.08 31.40
C LYS A 481 -10.89 -13.59 30.71
N ARG A 482 -11.01 -13.01 29.52
CA ARG A 482 -9.89 -12.44 28.76
C ARG A 482 -9.17 -11.32 29.53
N LYS A 483 -9.91 -10.42 30.18
CA LYS A 483 -9.32 -9.37 31.04
C LYS A 483 -8.46 -9.91 32.18
N ARG A 484 -8.85 -11.05 32.78
CA ARG A 484 -8.04 -11.68 33.83
C ARG A 484 -6.72 -12.21 33.29
N LEU A 485 -6.73 -12.86 32.13
CA LEU A 485 -5.50 -13.27 31.43
C LEU A 485 -4.61 -12.07 31.10
N GLU A 486 -5.18 -11.01 30.53
CA GLU A 486 -4.45 -9.77 30.22
C GLU A 486 -3.77 -9.17 31.45
N ASN A 487 -4.43 -9.23 32.61
CA ASN A 487 -3.84 -8.80 33.88
C ASN A 487 -2.67 -9.70 34.34
N LEU A 488 -2.73 -11.02 34.11
CA LEU A 488 -1.59 -11.91 34.39
C LEU A 488 -0.39 -11.56 33.50
N TYR A 489 -0.61 -11.32 32.20
CA TYR A 489 0.42 -10.84 31.28
C TYR A 489 1.01 -9.49 31.71
N ALA A 490 0.18 -8.54 32.14
CA ALA A 490 0.65 -7.25 32.66
C ALA A 490 1.57 -7.42 33.89
N GLN A 491 1.25 -8.34 34.79
CA GLN A 491 2.08 -8.62 35.96
C GLN A 491 3.43 -9.21 35.57
N VAL A 492 3.46 -10.20 34.67
CA VAL A 492 4.72 -10.80 34.17
C VAL A 492 5.56 -9.75 33.44
N ARG A 493 4.93 -8.91 32.61
CA ARG A 493 5.61 -7.80 31.94
C ARG A 493 6.24 -6.83 32.95
N LYS A 494 5.51 -6.45 34.00
CA LYS A 494 6.03 -5.57 35.06
C LYS A 494 7.24 -6.20 35.78
N ILE A 495 7.20 -7.50 36.06
CA ILE A 495 8.32 -8.24 36.66
C ILE A 495 9.53 -8.21 35.72
N ARG A 496 9.32 -8.47 34.42
CA ARG A 496 10.37 -8.43 33.39
C ARG A 496 11.02 -7.05 33.27
N GLU A 497 10.23 -5.99 33.22
CA GLU A 497 10.71 -4.61 33.02
C GLU A 497 11.38 -4.06 34.29
N SER A 498 10.78 -4.29 35.47
CA SER A 498 11.33 -3.82 36.74
C SER A 498 12.51 -4.65 37.25
N LYS A 499 12.67 -5.88 36.75
CA LYS A 499 13.65 -6.87 37.25
C LYS A 499 13.49 -7.18 38.75
N THR A 500 12.26 -7.10 39.26
CA THR A 500 11.90 -7.36 40.66
C THR A 500 10.61 -8.15 40.75
N GLY A 501 10.35 -8.81 41.89
CA GLY A 501 9.10 -9.53 42.14
C GLY A 501 9.06 -10.95 41.57
N TYR A 502 10.21 -11.59 41.35
CA TYR A 502 10.30 -12.92 40.75
C TYR A 502 9.55 -13.98 41.57
N GLU A 503 9.52 -13.86 42.89
CA GLU A 503 8.83 -14.76 43.82
C GLU A 503 7.33 -14.95 43.49
N ARG A 504 6.72 -13.97 42.80
CA ARG A 504 5.30 -14.02 42.40
C ARG A 504 5.04 -14.85 41.14
N LEU A 505 6.07 -15.24 40.40
CA LEU A 505 5.93 -15.96 39.13
C LEU A 505 5.23 -17.32 39.30
N GLY A 506 5.42 -17.99 40.44
CA GLY A 506 4.74 -19.24 40.77
C GLY A 506 3.23 -19.08 40.90
N GLU A 507 2.79 -18.12 41.71
CA GLU A 507 1.36 -17.79 41.91
C GLU A 507 0.68 -17.40 40.59
N ILE A 508 1.36 -16.59 39.78
CA ILE A 508 0.86 -16.16 38.47
C ILE A 508 0.68 -17.37 37.53
N TRP A 509 1.68 -18.26 37.47
CA TRP A 509 1.60 -19.46 36.64
C TRP A 509 0.52 -20.43 37.11
N GLU A 510 0.37 -20.65 38.41
CA GLU A 510 -0.70 -21.49 38.97
C GLU A 510 -2.09 -20.94 38.64
N THR A 511 -2.28 -19.63 38.74
CA THR A 511 -3.52 -18.96 38.34
C THR A 511 -3.78 -19.11 36.84
N GLN A 512 -2.75 -18.93 36.00
CA GLN A 512 -2.85 -19.16 34.56
C GLN A 512 -3.25 -20.60 34.25
N GLN A 513 -2.66 -21.60 34.90
CA GLN A 513 -3.00 -23.01 34.69
C GLN A 513 -4.44 -23.32 35.12
N ALA A 514 -4.92 -22.74 36.21
CA ALA A 514 -6.28 -22.95 36.69
C ALA A 514 -7.35 -22.32 35.77
N GLU A 515 -7.13 -21.10 35.29
CA GLU A 515 -8.15 -20.35 34.55
C GLU A 515 -7.99 -20.40 33.02
N HIS A 516 -6.75 -20.58 32.56
CA HIS A 516 -6.32 -20.45 31.16
C HIS A 516 -5.30 -21.54 30.75
N PRO A 517 -5.57 -22.85 30.96
CA PRO A 517 -4.58 -23.92 30.78
C PRO A 517 -4.03 -24.07 29.35
N ALA A 518 -4.71 -23.50 28.35
CA ALA A 518 -4.24 -23.50 26.96
C ALA A 518 -3.21 -22.39 26.64
N ASP A 519 -2.98 -21.44 27.56
CA ASP A 519 -2.06 -20.33 27.32
C ASP A 519 -0.60 -20.76 27.51
N TRP A 520 0.07 -21.05 26.39
CA TRP A 520 1.47 -21.46 26.36
C TRP A 520 2.43 -20.26 26.39
N LEU A 521 2.03 -19.10 25.87
CA LEU A 521 2.92 -17.96 25.68
C LEU A 521 3.25 -17.28 27.01
N LEU A 522 2.29 -17.15 27.94
CA LEU A 522 2.57 -16.64 29.28
C LEU A 522 3.53 -17.58 30.03
N SER A 523 3.30 -18.89 29.88
CA SER A 523 4.21 -19.91 30.42
C SER A 523 5.61 -19.78 29.84
N MET A 524 5.74 -19.52 28.54
CA MET A 524 7.04 -19.30 27.88
C MET A 524 7.73 -18.01 28.38
N GLU A 525 6.99 -16.91 28.55
CA GLU A 525 7.52 -15.66 29.13
C GLU A 525 8.08 -15.89 30.54
N ILE A 526 7.34 -16.61 31.39
CA ILE A 526 7.80 -16.95 32.74
C ILE A 526 9.03 -17.86 32.68
N PHE A 527 9.00 -18.90 31.85
CA PHE A 527 10.12 -19.82 31.67
C PHE A 527 11.41 -19.08 31.29
N GLU A 528 11.32 -18.14 30.35
CA GLU A 528 12.45 -17.32 29.91
C GLU A 528 13.00 -16.42 31.03
N ILE A 529 12.13 -15.79 31.83
CA ILE A 529 12.55 -14.98 32.98
C ILE A 529 13.31 -15.85 33.98
N LEU A 530 12.77 -17.02 34.32
CA LEU A 530 13.39 -17.94 35.29
C LEU A 530 14.74 -18.47 34.78
N ASP A 531 14.85 -18.82 33.50
CA ASP A 531 16.12 -19.24 32.89
C ASP A 531 17.16 -18.12 32.91
N THR A 532 16.78 -16.91 32.52
CA THR A 532 17.71 -15.77 32.42
C THR A 532 18.19 -15.29 33.80
N THR A 533 17.34 -15.40 34.82
CA THR A 533 17.62 -14.91 36.18
C THR A 533 18.16 -15.98 37.13
N ASN A 534 18.17 -17.26 36.69
CA ASN A 534 18.49 -18.43 37.51
C ASN A 534 17.69 -18.46 38.82
N GLN A 535 16.37 -18.21 38.72
CA GLN A 535 15.45 -18.21 39.86
C GLN A 535 14.49 -19.40 39.77
N GLN A 536 14.10 -19.94 40.94
CA GLN A 536 13.03 -20.94 41.08
C GLN A 536 13.14 -22.14 40.11
N ASP A 537 14.27 -22.85 40.11
CA ASP A 537 14.55 -23.97 39.19
C ASP A 537 13.46 -25.07 39.18
N GLN A 538 12.85 -25.36 40.33
CA GLN A 538 11.75 -26.32 40.41
C GLN A 538 10.52 -25.86 39.62
N LEU A 539 10.17 -24.58 39.70
CA LEU A 539 9.06 -24.00 38.93
C LEU A 539 9.39 -24.02 37.43
N LYS A 540 10.61 -23.60 37.06
CA LYS A 540 11.10 -23.66 35.68
C LYS A 540 10.98 -25.08 35.10
N GLY A 541 11.34 -26.10 35.87
CA GLY A 541 11.19 -27.51 35.47
C GLY A 541 9.74 -27.91 35.23
N LYS A 542 8.81 -27.50 36.11
CA LYS A 542 7.37 -27.74 35.94
C LYS A 542 6.82 -27.07 34.68
N ILE A 543 7.16 -25.80 34.46
CA ILE A 543 6.74 -25.04 33.27
C ILE A 543 7.32 -25.67 32.00
N GLY A 544 8.59 -26.07 32.02
CA GLY A 544 9.24 -26.76 30.90
C GLY A 544 8.53 -28.07 30.54
N LYS A 545 8.07 -28.84 31.53
CA LYS A 545 7.26 -30.04 31.29
C LYS A 545 5.92 -29.70 30.63
N PHE A 546 5.19 -28.73 31.19
CA PHE A 546 3.92 -28.26 30.62
C PHE A 546 4.08 -27.79 29.16
N LEU A 547 5.09 -26.99 28.86
CA LEU A 547 5.37 -26.52 27.51
C LEU A 547 5.66 -27.69 26.55
N ASN A 548 6.40 -28.71 26.98
CA ASN A 548 6.62 -29.92 26.18
C ASN A 548 5.36 -30.75 25.98
N GLU A 549 4.43 -30.77 26.94
CA GLU A 549 3.12 -31.39 26.77
C GLU A 549 2.26 -30.62 25.76
N GLN A 550 2.21 -29.29 25.85
CA GLN A 550 1.53 -28.43 24.88
C GLN A 550 2.11 -28.57 23.47
N LYS A 551 3.42 -28.75 23.35
CA LYS A 551 4.14 -29.00 22.09
C LYS A 551 3.56 -30.20 21.32
N ALA A 552 3.03 -31.20 22.02
CA ALA A 552 2.48 -32.41 21.41
C ALA A 552 1.03 -32.27 20.93
N SER A 553 0.36 -31.15 21.22
CA SER A 553 -1.07 -30.98 20.94
C SER A 553 -1.38 -30.65 19.46
N THR A 554 -0.59 -29.77 18.85
CA THR A 554 -0.76 -29.36 17.44
C THR A 554 0.59 -29.12 16.78
N LYS A 555 0.63 -29.16 15.45
CA LYS A 555 1.85 -28.88 14.68
C LYS A 555 2.37 -27.46 14.94
N ASP A 556 1.47 -26.48 14.99
CA ASP A 556 1.82 -25.06 15.16
C ASP A 556 2.42 -24.81 16.55
N LEU A 557 1.79 -25.36 17.60
CA LEU A 557 2.35 -25.28 18.96
C LEU A 557 3.70 -26.01 19.06
N SER A 558 3.86 -27.10 18.32
CA SER A 558 5.14 -27.82 18.28
C SER A 558 6.28 -26.93 17.80
N THR A 559 6.02 -26.19 16.71
CA THR A 559 6.94 -25.24 16.10
C THR A 559 7.19 -24.06 17.03
N LEU A 560 6.14 -23.34 17.45
CA LEU A 560 6.24 -22.11 18.23
C LEU A 560 6.91 -22.32 19.59
N ILE A 561 6.53 -23.36 20.35
CA ILE A 561 7.16 -23.66 21.64
C ILE A 561 8.60 -24.11 21.44
N GLY A 562 8.87 -24.91 20.39
CA GLY A 562 10.23 -25.29 20.02
C GLY A 562 11.12 -24.07 19.72
N TRP A 563 10.57 -23.06 19.04
CA TRP A 563 11.24 -21.79 18.78
C TRP A 563 11.48 -20.99 20.05
N GLY A 564 10.53 -20.98 20.99
CA GLY A 564 10.71 -20.36 22.30
C GLY A 564 11.89 -20.96 23.07
N PHE A 565 12.00 -22.29 23.13
CA PHE A 565 13.16 -22.94 23.77
C PHE A 565 14.49 -22.61 23.08
N ARG A 566 14.52 -22.58 21.75
CA ARG A 566 15.72 -22.17 20.99
C ARG A 566 16.12 -20.74 21.29
N LEU A 567 15.14 -19.85 21.45
CA LEU A 567 15.37 -18.45 21.76
C LEU A 567 15.98 -18.28 23.16
N VAL A 568 15.52 -19.04 24.15
CA VAL A 568 16.11 -19.04 25.50
C VAL A 568 17.60 -19.42 25.46
N GLU A 569 17.96 -20.45 24.69
CA GLU A 569 19.38 -20.81 24.49
C GLU A 569 20.15 -19.72 23.73
N TYR A 570 19.52 -19.09 22.75
CA TYR A 570 20.13 -17.97 22.02
C TYR A 570 20.40 -16.76 22.91
N HIS A 571 19.53 -16.47 23.89
CA HIS A 571 19.70 -15.34 24.82
C HIS A 571 20.98 -15.42 25.65
N LYS A 572 21.54 -16.62 25.82
CA LYS A 572 22.82 -16.83 26.53
C LYS A 572 24.03 -16.37 25.72
N LYS A 573 23.88 -16.07 24.42
CA LYS A 573 24.99 -15.60 23.56
C LYS A 573 25.29 -14.11 23.79
N PRO A 574 26.57 -13.72 24.05
CA PRO A 574 26.95 -12.32 24.32
C PRO A 574 26.55 -11.32 23.22
N GLU A 575 26.62 -11.76 21.96
CA GLU A 575 26.25 -10.98 20.77
C GLU A 575 24.76 -10.59 20.72
N TYR A 576 23.89 -11.32 21.41
CA TYR A 576 22.46 -11.01 21.48
C TYR A 576 22.14 -10.04 22.61
N GLN A 577 22.76 -10.21 23.78
CA GLN A 577 22.59 -9.32 24.92
C GLN A 577 22.97 -7.87 24.59
N ALA A 578 24.08 -7.68 23.86
CA ALA A 578 24.49 -6.36 23.38
C ALA A 578 23.44 -5.69 22.47
N LYS A 579 22.63 -6.48 21.75
CA LYS A 579 21.64 -6.01 20.79
C LYS A 579 20.29 -5.66 21.43
N ILE A 580 19.82 -6.46 22.40
CA ILE A 580 18.63 -6.07 23.20
C ILE A 580 18.88 -4.72 23.88
N HIS A 581 20.09 -4.50 24.42
CA HIS A 581 20.43 -3.24 25.06
C HIS A 581 20.45 -2.03 24.11
N ALA A 582 20.61 -2.26 22.80
CA ALA A 582 20.55 -1.22 21.78
C ALA A 582 19.14 -0.94 21.25
N SER A 583 18.14 -1.77 21.60
CA SER A 583 16.74 -1.55 21.20
C SER A 583 16.19 -0.27 21.83
N PRO A 584 15.39 0.54 21.10
CA PRO A 584 14.72 1.70 21.68
C PRO A 584 13.92 1.29 22.92
N LYS A 585 14.22 1.97 24.03
CA LYS A 585 13.69 1.66 25.36
C LYS A 585 12.23 1.96 25.50
#